data_AF-A0A2V6NW23-F1
#
_entry.id   AF-A0A2V6NW23-F1
#
_cell.length_a   1.000
_cell.length_b   1.000
_cell.length_c   1.000
_cell.angle_alpha   90.00
_cell.angle_beta   90.00
_cell.angle_gamma   90.00
#
_symmetry.space_group_name_H-M   'P 1'
#
loop_
_entity.id
_entity.type
_entity.pdbx_description
1 polymer ?
#
loop_
_entity_poly.entity_id
_entity_poly.type
_entity_poly.pdbx_seq_one_letter_code
_entity_poly.pdbx_strand_id
1 'polypeptide(L)'
;MTQDTKLAGVPAAVLSGSEDLQRGFLQALFTADGHVSGATNKGVSARLTSVSLALLGDVQRMLLNFGIASRLYANRHLARRVQLPDGRGGQAEYECQADHDLVVARDNLARFAQEIGFLSS
;
A
#
# COMPACT_ATOMS: atom_id res chain seq x y z
N MET A 1 18.24 12.03 3.92
CA MET A 1 16.93 11.63 4.48
C MET A 1 17.18 10.46 5.42
N THR A 2 16.98 10.66 6.72
CA THR A 2 17.29 9.69 7.79
C THR A 2 16.38 8.47 7.70
N GLN A 3 16.89 7.29 8.06
CA GLN A 3 16.17 6.01 7.96
C GLN A 3 14.82 6.01 8.72
N ASP A 4 14.65 6.88 9.71
CA ASP A 4 13.42 7.02 10.52
C ASP A 4 12.18 7.43 9.70
N THR A 5 12.34 8.20 8.62
CA THR A 5 11.18 8.62 7.82
C THR A 5 10.58 7.47 7.01
N LYS A 6 11.37 6.43 6.70
CA LYS A 6 10.94 5.32 5.84
C LYS A 6 10.03 4.32 6.55
N LEU A 7 10.06 4.31 7.89
CA LEU A 7 9.18 3.52 8.75
C LEU A 7 8.01 4.34 9.33
N ALA A 8 7.95 5.64 9.05
CA ALA A 8 6.92 6.52 9.57
C ALA A 8 5.53 6.14 9.02
N GLY A 9 4.50 6.40 9.83
CA GLY A 9 3.10 6.30 9.41
C GLY A 9 2.66 7.46 8.53
N VAL A 10 1.35 7.57 8.31
CA VAL A 10 0.81 8.73 7.58
C VAL A 10 1.02 9.99 8.42
N PRO A 11 1.45 11.14 7.84
CA PRO A 11 1.61 12.38 8.60
C PRO A 11 0.34 12.77 9.35
N ALA A 12 0.47 13.19 10.61
CA ALA A 12 -0.67 13.53 11.47
C ALA A 12 -1.61 14.58 10.83
N ALA A 13 -1.06 15.57 10.11
CA ALA A 13 -1.83 16.58 9.40
C ALA A 13 -2.75 16.01 8.31
N VAL A 14 -2.38 14.88 7.71
CA VAL A 14 -3.23 14.16 6.75
C VAL A 14 -4.29 13.36 7.50
N LEU A 15 -3.92 12.65 8.59
CA LEU A 15 -4.86 11.85 9.39
C LEU A 15 -5.98 12.68 10.02
N SER A 16 -5.68 13.89 10.47
CA SER A 16 -6.67 14.84 11.00
C SER A 16 -7.17 15.83 9.95
N GLY A 17 -6.83 15.61 8.68
CA GLY A 17 -7.19 16.46 7.56
C GLY A 17 -8.67 16.32 7.16
N SER A 18 -9.10 17.18 6.24
CA SER A 18 -10.42 17.05 5.61
C SER A 18 -10.54 15.75 4.82
N GLU A 19 -11.78 15.33 4.56
CA GLU A 19 -12.05 14.17 3.71
C GLU A 19 -11.36 14.30 2.34
N ASP A 20 -11.40 15.48 1.70
CA ASP A 20 -10.73 15.73 0.42
C ASP A 20 -9.20 15.55 0.48
N LEU A 21 -8.56 15.99 1.57
CA LEU A 21 -7.13 15.80 1.77
C LEU A 21 -6.80 14.31 1.92
N GLN A 22 -7.59 13.59 2.71
CA GLN A 22 -7.40 12.15 2.89
C GLN A 22 -7.64 11.38 1.59
N ARG A 23 -8.67 11.75 0.82
CA ARG A 23 -9.00 11.18 -0.49
C ARG A 23 -7.85 11.37 -1.46
N GLY A 24 -7.36 12.60 -1.61
CA GLY A 24 -6.24 12.93 -2.49
C GLY A 24 -4.95 12.23 -2.07
N PHE A 25 -4.66 12.13 -0.77
CA PHE A 25 -3.50 11.39 -0.25
C PHE A 25 -3.59 9.91 -0.59
N LEU A 26 -4.71 9.26 -0.30
CA LEU A 26 -4.92 7.84 -0.61
C LEU A 26 -4.80 7.60 -2.11
N GLN A 27 -5.43 8.43 -2.93
CA GLN A 27 -5.40 8.31 -4.38
C GLN A 27 -3.96 8.43 -4.92
N ALA A 28 -3.20 9.42 -4.46
CA ALA A 28 -1.79 9.58 -4.85
C ALA A 28 -0.92 8.39 -4.39
N LEU A 29 -1.11 7.91 -3.16
CA LEU A 29 -0.36 6.78 -2.61
C LEU A 29 -0.62 5.49 -3.38
N PHE A 30 -1.90 5.17 -3.65
CA PHE A 30 -2.24 4.00 -4.46
C PHE A 30 -1.76 4.15 -5.90
N THR A 31 -1.74 5.35 -6.46
CA THR A 31 -1.16 5.58 -7.80
C THR A 31 0.34 5.30 -7.84
N ALA A 32 1.09 5.77 -6.85
CA ALA A 32 2.54 5.66 -6.83
C ALA A 32 3.01 4.23 -6.50
N ASP A 33 2.44 3.64 -5.45
CA ASP A 33 2.94 2.40 -4.84
C ASP A 33 1.92 1.24 -4.86
N GLY A 34 0.69 1.53 -5.29
CA GLY A 34 -0.37 0.54 -5.38
C GLY A 34 -0.33 -0.24 -6.68
N HIS A 35 -0.89 -1.44 -6.65
CA HIS A 35 -1.07 -2.25 -7.85
C HIS A 35 -2.38 -3.03 -7.79
N VAL A 36 -2.88 -3.39 -8.97
CA VAL A 36 -4.01 -4.30 -9.12
C VAL A 36 -3.48 -5.72 -9.28
N SER A 37 -3.94 -6.63 -8.44
CA SER A 37 -3.53 -8.03 -8.45
C SER A 37 -4.72 -8.96 -8.52
N GLY A 38 -4.56 -10.09 -9.22
CA GLY A 38 -5.59 -11.12 -9.38
C GLY A 38 -5.94 -11.40 -10.84
N ALA A 39 -6.92 -12.27 -11.04
CA ALA A 39 -7.43 -12.65 -12.35
C ALA A 39 -8.96 -12.73 -12.29
N THR A 40 -9.63 -12.50 -13.42
CA THR A 40 -11.11 -12.43 -13.50
C THR A 40 -11.81 -13.66 -12.91
N ASN A 41 -11.20 -14.84 -13.01
CA ASN A 41 -11.73 -16.09 -12.46
C ASN A 41 -11.43 -16.32 -10.96
N LYS A 42 -10.46 -15.61 -10.38
CA LYS A 42 -10.00 -15.78 -8.98
C LYS A 42 -10.29 -14.56 -8.10
N GLY A 43 -10.83 -13.49 -8.69
CA GLY A 43 -11.05 -12.20 -8.05
C GLY A 43 -9.88 -11.24 -8.26
N VAL A 44 -10.20 -9.94 -8.26
CA VAL A 44 -9.27 -8.83 -8.41
C VAL A 44 -9.19 -8.05 -7.10
N SER A 45 -8.05 -7.42 -6.83
CA SER A 45 -7.81 -6.59 -5.64
C SER A 45 -6.89 -5.41 -5.95
N ALA A 46 -7.08 -4.30 -5.24
CA ALA A 46 -6.08 -3.24 -5.14
C ALA A 46 -5.21 -3.49 -3.91
N ARG A 47 -3.88 -3.33 -4.05
CA ARG A 47 -2.92 -3.70 -3.02
C ARG A 47 -1.84 -2.63 -2.85
N LEU A 48 -1.45 -2.40 -1.59
CA LEU A 48 -0.20 -1.74 -1.21
C LEU A 48 0.70 -2.75 -0.50
N THR A 49 1.99 -2.73 -0.82
CA THR A 49 3.02 -3.53 -0.13
C THR A 49 4.04 -2.57 0.47
N SER A 50 4.32 -2.70 1.76
CA SER A 50 5.27 -1.82 2.46
C SER A 50 5.98 -2.55 3.59
N VAL A 51 7.19 -2.10 3.91
CA VAL A 51 7.93 -2.50 5.12
C VAL A 51 7.41 -1.80 6.38
N SER A 52 6.65 -0.70 6.23
CA SER A 52 6.05 0.02 7.35
C SER A 52 4.64 -0.49 7.63
N LEU A 53 4.51 -1.33 8.66
CA LEU A 53 3.20 -1.78 9.15
C LEU A 53 2.36 -0.60 9.69
N ALA A 54 3.02 0.42 10.26
CA ALA A 54 2.37 1.63 10.76
C ALA A 54 1.67 2.40 9.63
N LEU A 55 2.37 2.62 8.50
CA LEU A 55 1.80 3.26 7.31
C LEU A 55 0.55 2.52 6.83
N LEU A 56 0.64 1.20 6.69
CA LEU A 56 -0.50 0.41 6.21
C LEU A 56 -1.67 0.41 7.22
N GLY A 57 -1.38 0.42 8.51
CA GLY A 57 -2.40 0.57 9.56
C GLY A 57 -3.14 1.90 9.48
N ASP A 58 -2.42 3.00 9.25
CA ASP A 58 -3.00 4.32 9.09
C ASP A 58 -3.82 4.43 7.80
N VAL A 59 -3.31 3.89 6.69
CA VAL A 59 -4.05 3.80 5.42
C VAL A 59 -5.34 2.98 5.59
N GLN A 60 -5.28 1.86 6.31
CA GLN A 60 -6.49 1.08 6.62
C GLN A 60 -7.53 1.90 7.37
N ARG A 61 -7.11 2.69 8.36
CA ARG A 61 -8.02 3.57 9.12
C ARG A 61 -8.63 4.65 8.22
N MET A 62 -7.82 5.28 7.37
CA MET A 62 -8.31 6.29 6.43
C MET A 62 -9.33 5.68 5.44
N LEU A 63 -9.06 4.49 4.91
CA LEU A 63 -10.00 3.80 4.01
C LEU A 63 -11.36 3.52 4.67
N LEU A 64 -11.40 3.25 5.98
CA LEU A 64 -12.65 3.07 6.72
C LEU A 64 -13.51 4.34 6.76
N ASN A 65 -12.91 5.53 6.74
CA ASN A 65 -13.65 6.80 6.67
C ASN A 65 -14.47 6.91 5.37
N PHE A 66 -14.03 6.23 4.30
CA PHE A 66 -14.74 6.14 3.02
C PHE A 66 -15.63 4.90 2.91
N GLY A 67 -15.79 4.14 4.01
CA GLY A 67 -16.54 2.88 4.03
C GLY A 67 -15.86 1.74 3.26
N ILE A 68 -14.55 1.82 3.03
CA ILE A 68 -13.76 0.81 2.32
C ILE A 68 -13.05 -0.08 3.34
N ALA A 69 -13.52 -1.31 3.51
CA ALA A 69 -12.81 -2.30 4.30
C ALA A 69 -11.63 -2.88 3.52
N SER A 70 -10.51 -3.06 4.21
CA SER A 70 -9.28 -3.67 3.69
C SER A 70 -8.75 -4.72 4.66
N ARG A 71 -7.90 -5.63 4.18
CA ARG A 71 -7.22 -6.63 5.00
C ARG A 71 -5.72 -6.37 5.04
N LEU A 72 -5.18 -6.27 6.24
CA LEU A 72 -3.75 -6.12 6.50
C LEU A 72 -3.14 -7.49 6.80
N TYR A 73 -2.14 -7.89 6.01
CA TYR A 73 -1.36 -9.10 6.20
C TYR A 73 0.06 -8.72 6.59
N ALA A 74 0.41 -8.94 7.85
CA ALA A 74 1.76 -8.70 8.31
C ALA A 74 2.73 -9.82 7.92
N ASN A 75 4.00 -9.49 7.71
CA ASN A 75 5.08 -10.44 7.44
C ASN A 75 4.77 -11.34 6.23
N ARG A 76 4.29 -10.71 5.15
CA ARG A 76 4.02 -11.37 3.87
C ARG A 76 5.27 -12.13 3.42
N HIS A 77 6.42 -11.48 3.57
CA HIS A 77 7.72 -12.10 3.65
C HIS A 77 8.45 -11.65 4.91
N LEU A 78 9.17 -12.58 5.53
CA LEU A 78 10.10 -12.26 6.61
C LEU A 78 11.35 -11.56 6.06
N ALA A 79 12.08 -10.90 6.95
CA ALA A 79 13.40 -10.36 6.63
C ALA A 79 14.30 -11.50 6.14
N ARG A 80 14.97 -11.28 5.00
CA ARG A 80 15.70 -12.33 4.29
C ARG A 80 16.78 -11.74 3.39
N ARG A 81 17.81 -12.53 3.14
CA ARG A 81 18.77 -12.29 2.06
C ARG A 81 18.25 -12.91 0.77
N VAL A 82 18.26 -12.13 -0.31
CA VAL A 82 17.69 -12.56 -1.60
C VAL A 82 18.59 -12.08 -2.74
N GLN A 83 18.81 -12.95 -3.72
CA GLN A 83 19.37 -12.54 -5.00
C GLN A 83 18.35 -11.72 -5.78
N LEU A 84 18.67 -10.45 -6.01
CA LEU A 84 17.85 -9.55 -6.82
C LEU A 84 18.69 -8.97 -7.96
N PRO A 85 18.04 -8.48 -9.05
CA PRO A 85 18.74 -7.78 -10.11
C PRO A 85 19.56 -6.59 -9.56
N ASP A 86 20.80 -6.47 -10.01
CA ASP A 86 21.73 -5.43 -9.55
C ASP A 86 21.58 -4.08 -10.28
N GLY A 87 20.61 -3.98 -11.20
CA GLY A 87 20.40 -2.81 -12.07
C GLY A 87 21.42 -2.66 -13.20
N ARG A 88 22.33 -3.63 -13.39
CA ARG A 88 23.37 -3.67 -14.44
C ARG A 88 23.29 -4.93 -15.31
N GLY A 89 22.19 -5.69 -15.20
CA GLY A 89 21.97 -6.94 -15.91
C GLY A 89 22.52 -8.18 -15.20
N GLY A 90 23.10 -8.02 -14.01
CA GLY A 90 23.55 -9.09 -13.14
C GLY A 90 22.61 -9.34 -11.95
N GLN A 91 23.08 -10.10 -10.98
CA GLN A 91 22.40 -10.32 -9.71
C GLN A 91 23.35 -10.02 -8.54
N ALA A 92 22.80 -9.47 -7.46
CA ALA A 92 23.51 -9.26 -6.22
C ALA A 92 22.65 -9.66 -5.03
N GLU A 93 23.29 -9.94 -3.89
CA GLU A 93 22.59 -10.33 -2.67
C GLU A 93 22.20 -9.07 -1.91
N TYR A 94 20.92 -8.97 -1.56
CA TYR A 94 20.40 -7.85 -0.79
C TYR A 94 19.77 -8.32 0.52
N GLU A 95 20.00 -7.56 1.58
CA GLU A 95 19.26 -7.71 2.83
C GLU A 95 17.91 -6.98 2.70
N CYS A 96 16.84 -7.76 2.61
CA CYS A 96 15.47 -7.25 2.56
C CYS A 96 14.86 -7.28 3.95
N GLN A 97 14.20 -6.18 4.34
CA GLN A 97 13.36 -6.14 5.53
C GLN A 97 12.09 -6.99 5.33
N ALA A 98 11.38 -7.27 6.42
CA ALA A 98 10.05 -7.85 6.33
C ALA A 98 9.10 -6.87 5.62
N ASP A 99 8.16 -7.41 4.84
CA ASP A 99 7.13 -6.62 4.16
C ASP A 99 5.72 -7.10 4.54
N HIS A 100 4.76 -6.23 4.29
CA HIS A 100 3.37 -6.36 4.70
C HIS A 100 2.47 -5.94 3.54
N ASP A 101 1.28 -6.53 3.45
CA ASP A 101 0.31 -6.20 2.40
C ASP A 101 -0.97 -5.62 3.00
N LEU A 102 -1.45 -4.52 2.44
CA LEU A 102 -2.82 -4.05 2.61
C LEU A 102 -3.62 -4.36 1.33
N VAL A 103 -4.76 -5.03 1.46
CA VAL A 103 -5.54 -5.55 0.34
C VAL A 103 -6.99 -5.08 0.40
N VAL A 104 -7.44 -4.38 -0.63
CA VAL A 104 -8.85 -4.05 -0.89
C VAL A 104 -9.38 -5.00 -1.96
N ALA A 105 -10.39 -5.79 -1.64
CA ALA A 105 -10.90 -6.82 -2.54
C ALA A 105 -12.43 -6.98 -2.44
N ARG A 106 -12.97 -7.78 -3.36
CA ARG A 106 -14.42 -8.10 -3.42
C ARG A 106 -15.25 -6.83 -3.53
N ASP A 107 -16.37 -6.75 -2.84
CA ASP A 107 -17.33 -5.63 -2.92
C ASP A 107 -16.70 -4.27 -2.56
N ASN A 108 -15.65 -4.25 -1.75
CA ASN A 108 -14.93 -3.02 -1.39
C ASN A 108 -14.10 -2.46 -2.56
N LEU A 109 -13.75 -3.28 -3.55
CA LEU A 109 -12.97 -2.82 -4.70
C LEU A 109 -13.79 -1.86 -5.58
N ALA A 110 -15.10 -2.10 -5.73
CA ALA A 110 -15.98 -1.20 -6.47
C ALA A 110 -16.07 0.17 -5.80
N ARG A 111 -16.24 0.18 -4.47
CA ARG A 111 -16.24 1.42 -3.68
C ARG A 111 -14.90 2.14 -3.73
N PHE A 112 -13.79 1.40 -3.64
CA PHE A 112 -12.46 1.97 -3.81
C PHE A 112 -12.31 2.64 -5.17
N ALA A 113 -12.72 2.00 -6.26
CA ALA A 113 -12.63 2.56 -7.60
C ALA A 113 -13.46 3.84 -7.76
N GLN A 114 -14.60 3.94 -7.06
CA GLN A 114 -15.49 5.10 -7.10
C GLN A 114 -14.99 6.27 -6.22
N GLU A 115 -14.56 5.99 -4.99
CA GLU A 115 -14.24 7.04 -4.02
C GLU A 115 -12.79 7.52 -4.10
N ILE A 116 -11.86 6.61 -4.34
CA ILE A 116 -10.42 6.86 -4.30
C ILE A 116 -9.83 6.70 -5.69
N GLY A 117 -9.93 5.51 -6.26
CA GLY A 117 -9.36 5.17 -7.56
C GLY A 117 -7.84 5.33 -7.63
N PHE A 118 -7.32 5.20 -8.84
CA PHE A 118 -5.94 5.56 -9.19
C PHE A 118 -6.02 6.83 -10.05
N LEU A 119 -5.00 7.70 -9.99
CA LEU A 119 -4.84 8.78 -10.96
C LEU A 119 -4.52 8.12 -12.31
N SER A 120 -5.44 8.23 -13.26
CA SER A 120 -5.24 7.75 -14.62
C SER A 120 -4.47 8.76 -15.46
N SER A 121 -3.72 8.25 -16.43
CA SER A 121 -3.65 8.85 -17.77
C SER A 121 -4.76 8.29 -18.67
#